data_AF-A0A9E3G4C9-F1
#
_entry.id   AF-A0A9E3G4C9-F1
#
_cell.length_a   1.000
_cell.length_b   1.000
_cell.length_c   1.000
_cell.angle_alpha   90.00
_cell.angle_beta   90.00
_cell.angle_gamma   90.00
#
_symmetry.space_group_name_H-M   'P 1'
#
loop_
_entity.id
_entity.type
_entity.pdbx_description
1 polymer ?
#
loop_
_entity_poly.entity_id
_entity_poly.type
_entity_poly.pdbx_seq_one_letter_code
_entity_poly.pdbx_strand_id
1 'polypeptide(L)' 'MPRKLPRGHDPEVEQFINELRTWCKAKYGRQRKLANTLGVDERRVSEWLAGRSAPSLGIALRIQKFLRAQQPPSSETSE' A
#
# COMPACT_ATOMS: atom_id res chain seq x y z
N MET A 1 -2.91 -15.69 9.63
CA MET A 1 -3.38 -14.72 10.64
C MET A 1 -2.77 -13.35 10.34
N PRO A 2 -3.51 -12.34 9.84
CA PRO A 2 -2.98 -10.98 9.79
C PRO A 2 -2.81 -10.47 11.22
N ARG A 3 -1.57 -10.11 11.60
CA ARG A 3 -1.31 -9.47 12.91
C ARG A 3 -2.04 -8.13 12.95
N LYS A 4 -2.79 -7.89 14.02
CA LYS A 4 -3.44 -6.59 14.29
C LYS A 4 -2.34 -5.55 14.50
N LEU A 5 -2.46 -4.42 13.79
CA LEU A 5 -1.65 -3.22 14.01
C LEU A 5 -1.82 -2.71 15.45
N PRO A 6 -0.81 -2.04 16.04
CA PRO A 6 -0.93 -1.44 17.37
C PRO A 6 -2.11 -0.46 17.40
N ARG A 7 -2.88 -0.52 18.49
CA ARG A 7 -4.18 0.15 18.68
C ARG A 7 -4.03 1.68 18.60
N GLY A 8 -4.77 2.29 17.67
CA GLY A 8 -4.81 3.74 17.44
C GLY A 8 -4.75 4.14 15.97
N HIS A 9 -5.23 3.30 15.04
CA HIS A 9 -5.12 3.52 13.60
C HIS A 9 -6.48 3.86 13.00
N ASP A 10 -6.55 4.93 12.22
CA ASP A 10 -7.72 5.29 11.44
C ASP A 10 -8.12 4.13 10.51
N PRO A 11 -9.42 3.82 10.40
CA PRO A 11 -9.92 2.75 9.54
C PRO A 11 -9.51 2.96 8.07
N GLU A 12 -9.37 4.22 7.65
CA GLU A 12 -8.91 4.60 6.31
C GLU A 12 -7.47 4.12 6.05
N VAL A 13 -6.59 4.21 7.05
CA VAL A 13 -5.19 3.79 6.88
C VAL A 13 -5.09 2.27 6.87
N GLU A 14 -5.91 1.56 7.65
CA GLU A 14 -6.01 0.10 7.55
C GLU A 14 -6.49 -0.36 6.17
N GLN A 15 -7.51 0.32 5.62
CA GLN A 15 -8.02 0.03 4.28
C GLN A 15 -6.93 0.27 3.22
N PHE A 16 -6.24 1.39 3.29
CA PHE A 16 -5.13 1.73 2.40
C PHE A 16 -4.00 0.70 2.45
N ILE A 17 -3.58 0.27 3.65
CA ILE A 17 -2.54 -0.77 3.80
C ILE A 17 -3.03 -2.12 3.25
N ASN A 18 -4.31 -2.44 3.41
CA ASN A 18 -4.89 -3.66 2.83
C ASN A 18 -4.93 -3.63 1.30
N GLU A 19 -5.27 -2.50 0.68
CA GLU A 19 -5.20 -2.34 -0.78
C GLU A 19 -3.76 -2.53 -1.29
N LEU A 20 -2.80 -1.87 -0.64
CA LEU A 20 -1.38 -2.01 -0.96
C LEU A 20 -0.92 -3.47 -0.85
N ARG A 21 -1.37 -4.17 0.19
CA ARG A 21 -1.07 -5.58 0.42
C ARG A 21 -1.66 -6.46 -0.66
N THR A 22 -2.89 -6.22 -1.06
CA THR A 22 -3.56 -6.94 -2.15
C THR A 22 -2.81 -6.75 -3.46
N TRP A 23 -2.43 -5.51 -3.79
CA TRP A 23 -1.65 -5.23 -4.99
C TRP A 23 -0.29 -5.92 -4.98
N CYS A 24 0.42 -5.89 -3.84
CA CYS A 24 1.70 -6.57 -3.68
C CYS A 24 1.58 -8.10 -3.81
N LYS A 25 0.51 -8.70 -3.29
CA LYS A 25 0.26 -10.16 -3.37
C LYS A 25 -0.09 -10.63 -4.77
N ALA A 26 -0.69 -9.78 -5.59
CA ALA A 26 -1.15 -10.17 -6.92
C ALA A 26 -0.02 -10.51 -7.92
N LYS A 27 1.24 -10.14 -7.66
CA LYS A 27 2.39 -10.63 -8.46
C LYS A 27 3.69 -10.64 -7.66
N TYR A 28 4.46 -11.71 -7.77
CA TYR A 28 5.78 -11.81 -7.17
C TYR A 28 6.70 -10.67 -7.65
N GLY A 29 7.47 -10.07 -6.73
CA GLY A 29 8.40 -8.96 -7.02
C GLY A 29 7.77 -7.55 -7.03
N ARG A 30 6.46 -7.41 -6.78
CA ARG A 30 5.80 -6.10 -6.71
C ARG A 30 6.23 -5.26 -5.51
N GLN A 31 6.58 -5.88 -4.38
CA GLN A 31 7.14 -5.18 -3.23
C GLN A 31 8.44 -4.47 -3.58
N ARG A 32 9.37 -5.18 -4.24
CA ARG A 32 10.62 -4.60 -4.77
C ARG A 32 10.37 -3.48 -5.78
N LYS A 33 9.40 -3.67 -6.68
CA LYS A 33 9.02 -2.63 -7.65
C LYS A 33 8.51 -1.37 -6.95
N LEU A 34 7.66 -1.53 -5.94
CA LEU A 34 7.12 -0.44 -5.14
C LEU A 34 8.23 0.28 -4.38
N ALA A 35 9.11 -0.47 -3.72
CA ALA A 35 10.27 0.06 -3.00
C ALA A 35 11.15 0.94 -3.90
N ASN A 36 11.52 0.41 -5.07
CA ASN A 36 12.29 1.14 -6.08
C ASN A 36 11.56 2.39 -6.60
N THR A 37 10.25 2.31 -6.81
CA THR A 37 9.44 3.45 -7.31
C THR A 37 9.34 4.57 -6.26
N LEU A 38 9.26 4.21 -4.99
CA LEU A 38 9.16 5.17 -3.89
C LEU A 38 10.54 5.67 -3.44
N GLY A 39 11.62 4.99 -3.81
CA GLY A 39 12.98 5.27 -3.33
C GLY A 39 13.15 4.90 -1.85
N VAL A 40 12.51 3.81 -1.41
CA VAL A 40 12.55 3.33 -0.03
C VAL A 40 13.08 1.89 0.01
N ASP A 41 13.56 1.49 1.18
CA ASP A 41 14.04 0.12 1.40
C ASP A 41 12.88 -0.90 1.35
N GLU A 42 13.11 -2.07 0.76
CA GLU A 42 12.13 -3.16 0.73
C GLU A 42 11.68 -3.59 2.13
N ARG A 43 12.57 -3.47 3.12
CA ARG A 43 12.27 -3.74 4.53
C ARG A 43 11.21 -2.80 5.07
N ARG A 44 11.24 -1.50 4.70
CA ARG A 44 10.21 -0.53 5.11
C ARG A 44 8.85 -0.91 4.54
N VAL A 45 8.80 -1.31 3.27
CA VAL A 45 7.57 -1.82 2.65
C VAL A 45 7.03 -3.03 3.40
N SER A 46 7.90 -3.98 3.75
CA SER A 46 7.54 -5.16 4.53
C SER A 46 7.01 -4.79 5.92
N GLU A 47 7.61 -3.81 6.60
CA GLU A 47 7.17 -3.30 7.90
C GLU A 47 5.79 -2.64 7.83
N TRP A 48 5.51 -1.85 6.77
CA TRP A 48 4.18 -1.28 6.53
C TRP A 48 3.13 -2.36 6.31
N LEU A 49 3.44 -3.33 5.46
CA LEU A 49 2.56 -4.46 5.17
C LEU A 49 2.37 -5.39 6.37
N ALA A 50 3.35 -5.47 7.26
CA ALA A 50 3.27 -6.21 8.52
C ALA A 50 2.55 -5.41 9.61
N GLY A 51 2.31 -4.12 9.37
CA GLY A 51 1.67 -3.24 10.33
C GLY A 51 2.55 -2.89 11.53
N ARG A 52 3.88 -2.95 11.36
CA ARG A 52 4.85 -2.56 12.38
C ARG A 52 5.13 -1.06 12.38
N SER A 53 4.93 -0.41 11.24
CA SER A 53 5.16 1.01 11.04
C SER A 53 4.17 1.55 10.01
N ALA A 54 3.86 2.84 10.07
CA ALA A 54 3.05 3.52 9.07
C ALA A 54 3.97 4.28 8.09
N PRO A 55 3.64 4.33 6.80
CA PRO A 55 4.32 5.24 5.88
C PRO A 55 4.07 6.70 6.32
N SER A 56 5.06 7.57 6.10
CA SER A 56 4.84 9.01 6.29
C SER A 56 3.83 9.53 5.26
N LEU A 57 3.16 10.65 5.56
CA LEU A 57 2.14 11.25 4.69
C LEU A 57 2.63 11.42 3.23
N GLY A 58 3.84 11.93 3.04
CA GLY A 58 4.41 12.10 1.71
C GLY A 58 4.60 10.78 0.95
N ILE A 59 4.95 9.69 1.65
CA ILE A 59 5.06 8.35 1.06
C ILE A 59 3.68 7.76 0.78
N ALA A 60 2.71 7.94 1.69
CA ALA A 60 1.34 7.48 1.53
C ALA A 60 0.70 8.09 0.27
N LEU A 61 0.85 9.39 0.05
CA LEU A 61 0.37 10.08 -1.16
C LEU A 61 1.00 9.53 -2.44
N ARG A 62 2.31 9.22 -2.41
CA ARG A 62 3.01 8.63 -3.57
C ARG A 62 2.52 7.22 -3.86
N ILE A 63 2.29 6.41 -2.82
CA ILE A 63 1.70 5.07 -2.95
C ILE A 63 0.29 5.18 -3.53
N GLN A 64 -0.55 6.07 -3.04
CA GLN A 64 -1.92 6.24 -3.52
C GLN A 64 -1.95 6.65 -5.00
N LYS A 65 -1.09 7.59 -5.41
CA LYS A 65 -0.92 7.98 -6.82
C LYS A 65 -0.44 6.80 -7.66
N PHE A 66 0.50 6.01 -7.14
CA PHE A 66 1.01 4.83 -7.82
C PHE A 66 -0.07 3.76 -7.99
N LEU A 67 -0.85 3.44 -6.95
CA LEU A 67 -1.94 2.47 -7.01
C LEU A 67 -3.01 2.90 -8.01
N ARG A 68 -3.42 4.17 -7.99
CA ARG A 68 -4.35 4.74 -8.98
C ARG A 68 -3.86 4.58 -10.43
N ALA A 69 -2.56 4.77 -10.66
CA ALA A 69 -1.98 4.58 -12.00
C ALA A 69 -1.87 3.10 -12.42
N GLN A 70 -1.94 2.16 -11.48
CA GLN A 70 -1.87 0.72 -11.75
C GLN A 70 -3.26 0.07 -11.85
N GLN A 71 -4.32 0.74 -11.39
CA GLN A 71 -5.67 0.33 -11.71
C GLN A 71 -6.02 0.85 -13.11
N PRO A 72 -6.49 -0.01 -14.03
CA PRO A 72 -7.20 0.50 -15.20
C PRO A 72 -8.40 1.34 -14.74
N PRO A 73 -8.89 2.30 -15.54
CA PRO A 73 -10.15 3.00 -15.26
C PRO A 73 -11.33 2.02 -15.40
N SER A 74 -11.44 1.05 -14.50
CA SER A 74 -12.58 0.15 -14.40
C SER A 74 -13.57 0.77 -13.43
N SER A 75 -14.16 1.90 -13.84
CA SER A 75 -15.52 2.37 -13.54
C SER A 75 -15.70 3.78 -14.11
N GLU A 76 -15.65 3.87 -15.44
CA GLU A 76 -16.57 4.77 -16.15
C GLU A 76 -17.83 3.93 -16.39
N THR A 77 -18.75 3.91 -15.44
CA THR A 77 -20.15 3.54 -15.69
C THR A 77 -21.01 4.24 -14.64
N SER A 78 -21.87 5.14 -15.15
CA SER A 78 -22.99 5.90 -14.56
C SER A 78 -22.80 7.36 -15.01
N GLU A 79 -23.59 7.93 -15.90
CA GLU A 79 -24.89 7.57 -16.52
C GLU A 79 -25.05 8.40 -17.80
#